data_AF-D8U2C7-F1
#
_entry.id   AF-D8U2C7-F1
#
_cell.length_a   1.000
_cell.length_b   1.000
_cell.length_c   1.000
_cell.angle_alpha   90.00
_cell.angle_beta   90.00
_cell.angle_gamma   90.00
#
_symmetry.space_group_name_H-M   'P 1'
#
loop_
_entity.id
_entity.type
_entity.pdbx_description
1 polymer ?
#
loop_
_entity_poly.entity_id
_entity_poly.type
_entity_poly.pdbx_seq_one_letter_code
_entity_poly.pdbx_strand_id
1 'polypeptide(L)' 'YHAGKSTESRARVQRDWSSGGINVVVATIAFGMGIDRADVRWVVHWNAPSSMEGFYQESGRAGRDGQPSLSIMYA' A
#
# COMPACT_ATOMS: atom_id res chain seq x y z
N TYR A 1 5.95 -3.87 -6.36
CA TYR A 1 6.99 -3.62 -5.33
C TYR A 1 7.17 -4.90 -4.51
N HIS A 2 8.35 -5.53 -4.51
CA HIS A 2 8.62 -6.74 -3.70
C HIS A 2 10.12 -6.86 -3.41
N ALA A 3 10.49 -7.73 -2.46
CA ALA A 3 11.87 -7.86 -1.97
C ALA A 3 12.91 -8.29 -3.03
N GLY A 4 12.48 -8.96 -4.10
CA GLY A 4 13.34 -9.38 -5.22
C GLY A 4 13.69 -8.27 -6.23
N LYS A 5 13.27 -7.02 -6.02
CA LYS A 5 13.66 -5.87 -6.85
C LYS A 5 14.78 -5.08 -6.17
N SER A 6 15.64 -4.45 -6.98
CA SER A 6 16.72 -3.60 -6.47
C SER A 6 16.19 -2.46 -5.60
N THR A 7 17.01 -1.98 -4.68
CA THR A 7 16.67 -0.86 -3.79
C THR A 7 16.36 0.41 -4.58
N GLU A 8 17.09 0.69 -5.66
CA GLU A 8 16.86 1.84 -6.54
C GLU A 8 15.50 1.74 -7.22
N SER A 9 15.14 0.55 -7.70
CA SER A 9 13.83 0.32 -8.32
C SER A 9 12.69 0.49 -7.33
N ARG A 10 12.84 -0.01 -6.11
CA ARG A 10 11.85 0.16 -5.03
C ARG A 10 11.71 1.63 -4.63
N ALA A 11 12.82 2.33 -4.45
CA ALA A 11 12.84 3.75 -4.08
C ALA A 11 12.21 4.63 -5.17
N ARG A 12 12.47 4.35 -6.45
CA ARG A 12 11.83 5.07 -7.57
C ARG A 12 10.32 4.92 -7.54
N VAL A 13 9.82 3.67 -7.48
CA VAL A 13 8.37 3.41 -7.43
C VAL A 13 7.71 4.07 -6.23
N GLN A 14 8.35 4.01 -5.05
CA GLN A 14 7.82 4.66 -3.86
C GLN A 14 7.76 6.19 -4.03
N ARG A 15 8.80 6.83 -4.55
CA ARG A 15 8.80 8.28 -4.82
C ARG A 15 7.73 8.69 -5.82
N ASP A 16 7.66 7.99 -6.96
CA ASP A 16 6.72 8.33 -8.03
C ASP A 16 5.27 8.10 -7.61
N TRP A 17 5.00 7.10 -6.77
CA TRP A 17 3.67 6.90 -6.18
C TRP A 17 3.35 7.94 -5.12
N SER A 18 4.29 8.29 -4.25
CA SER A 18 4.07 9.33 -3.24
C SER A 18 3.84 10.72 -3.84
N SER A 19 4.45 11.03 -4.98
CA SER A 19 4.25 12.30 -5.69
C SER A 19 3.02 12.32 -6.61
N GLY A 20 2.32 11.20 -6.76
CA GLY A 20 1.15 11.09 -7.64
C GLY A 20 1.46 10.79 -9.11
N GLY A 21 2.72 10.56 -9.48
CA GLY A 21 3.11 10.09 -10.82
C GLY A 21 2.68 8.65 -11.10
N ILE A 22 2.45 7.85 -10.05
CA ILE A 22 1.86 6.51 -10.13
C ILE A 22 0.58 6.49 -9.29
N ASN A 23 -0.52 6.01 -9.90
CA ASN A 23 -1.81 5.89 -9.22
C ASN A 23 -1.93 4.61 -8.39
N VAL A 24 -1.36 3.51 -8.88
CA VAL A 24 -1.52 2.17 -8.28
C VAL A 24 -0.16 1.48 -8.13
N VAL A 25 0.09 0.92 -6.96
CA VAL A 25 1.24 0.06 -6.69
C VAL A 25 0.74 -1.32 -6.28
N VAL A 26 1.13 -2.34 -7.05
CA VAL A 26 0.92 -3.75 -6.67
C VAL A 26 2.14 -4.22 -5.90
N ALA A 27 1.94 -4.75 -4.69
CA ALA A 27 3.03 -5.08 -3.79
C ALA A 27 2.76 -6.26 -2.86
N THR A 28 3.83 -6.84 -2.31
CA THR A 28 3.75 -7.69 -1.12
C THR A 28 3.82 -6.82 0.15
N ILE A 29 3.66 -7.44 1.33
CA ILE A 29 3.78 -6.81 2.66
C ILE A 29 5.07 -5.99 2.84
N ALA A 30 6.11 -6.29 2.03
CA ALA A 30 7.34 -5.50 1.97
C ALA A 30 7.13 -4.01 1.64
N PHE A 31 5.99 -3.63 1.05
CA PHE A 31 5.59 -2.24 0.82
C PHE A 31 4.84 -1.69 2.05
N GLY A 32 5.53 -1.70 3.19
CA GLY A 32 4.91 -1.42 4.49
C GLY A 32 5.52 -0.26 5.27
N MET A 33 6.85 -0.17 5.30
CA MET A 33 7.58 0.82 6.09
C MET A 33 7.81 2.11 5.27
N GLY A 34 7.50 3.27 5.87
CA GLY A 34 7.79 4.58 5.27
C GLY A 34 6.79 5.08 4.23
N ILE A 35 5.61 4.46 4.14
CA ILE A 35 4.50 4.98 3.34
C ILE A 35 3.62 5.86 4.23
N ASP A 36 3.57 7.14 3.89
CA ASP A 36 2.76 8.13 4.56
C ASP A 36 2.08 9.08 3.56
N ARG A 37 1.35 8.48 2.61
CA ARG A 37 0.50 9.22 1.69
C ARG A 37 -0.90 9.29 2.30
N ALA A 38 -1.39 10.48 2.60
CA ALA A 38 -2.63 10.66 3.35
C ALA A 38 -3.89 10.32 2.54
N ASP A 39 -3.81 10.52 1.22
CA ASP A 39 -4.92 10.48 0.27
C ASP A 39 -5.12 9.13 -0.44
N VAL A 40 -4.73 8.02 0.21
CA VAL A 40 -4.95 6.69 -0.35
C VAL A 40 -6.44 6.34 -0.32
N ARG A 41 -7.05 6.15 -1.49
CA ARG A 41 -8.48 5.84 -1.63
C ARG A 41 -8.82 4.36 -1.54
N TRP A 42 -7.91 3.50 -1.94
CA TRP A 42 -8.14 2.07 -2.01
C TRP A 42 -6.94 1.28 -1.49
N VAL A 43 -7.21 0.32 -0.62
CA VAL A 43 -6.30 -0.79 -0.30
C VAL A 43 -7.00 -2.07 -0.73
N VAL A 44 -6.33 -2.87 -1.55
CA VAL A 44 -6.90 -4.11 -2.10
C VAL A 44 -6.00 -5.28 -1.71
N HIS A 45 -6.55 -6.22 -0.95
CA HIS A 45 -5.90 -7.46 -0.58
C HIS A 45 -6.32 -8.52 -1.60
N TRP A 46 -5.37 -8.99 -2.41
CA TRP A 46 -5.63 -10.05 -3.39
C TRP A 46 -5.74 -11.44 -2.75
N ASN A 47 -5.00 -11.65 -1.66
CA ASN A 47 -5.09 -12.84 -0.82
C ASN A 47 -5.40 -12.41 0.61
N ALA A 48 -5.95 -13.32 1.40
CA ALA A 48 -6.15 -13.10 2.83
C ALA A 48 -4.82 -12.76 3.52
N PRO A 49 -4.78 -11.69 4.34
CA PRO A 49 -3.61 -11.40 5.18
C PRO A 49 -3.32 -12.54 6.16
N SER A 50 -2.07 -12.63 6.62
CA SER A 50 -1.62 -13.70 7.52
C SER A 50 -2.22 -13.62 8.92
N SER A 51 -2.77 -12.46 9.31
CA SER A 51 -3.49 -12.28 10.58
C SER A 51 -4.45 -11.08 10.51
N MET A 52 -5.33 -10.98 11.51
CA MET A 52 -6.23 -9.84 11.67
C MET A 52 -5.46 -8.53 11.93
N GLU A 53 -4.39 -8.59 12.72
CA GLU A 53 -3.52 -7.43 12.99
C GLU A 53 -2.81 -6.96 11.71
N GLY A 54 -2.36 -7.91 10.88
CA GLY A 54 -1.81 -7.62 9.56
C GLY A 54 -2.83 -6.91 8.68
N PHE A 55 -4.04 -7.47 8.58
CA PHE A 55 -5.14 -6.83 7.84
C PHE A 55 -5.44 -5.41 8.34
N TYR A 56 -5.49 -5.21 9.67
CA TYR A 56 -5.76 -3.90 10.25
C TYR A 56 -4.65 -2.89 9.92
N GLN A 57 -3.38 -3.29 10.05
CA GLN A 57 -2.24 -2.44 9.72
C GLN A 57 -2.19 -2.09 8.22
N GLU A 58 -2.44 -3.07 7.35
CA GLU A 58 -2.42 -2.91 5.90
C GLU A 58 -3.59 -2.03 5.43
N SER A 59 -4.80 -2.31 5.91
CA SER A 59 -6.02 -1.53 5.61
C SER A 59 -5.93 -0.10 6.12
N GLY A 60 -5.32 0.14 7.28
CA GLY A 60 -5.14 1.45 7.90
C GLY A 60 -4.23 2.42 7.12
N ARG A 61 -3.77 2.03 5.93
CA ARG A 61 -3.10 2.92 4.97
C ARG A 61 -4.09 3.77 4.18
N ALA A 62 -5.33 3.32 4.04
CA ALA A 62 -6.38 4.05 3.36
C ALA A 62 -6.90 5.22 4.23
N GLY A 63 -7.26 6.35 3.61
CA GLY A 63 -8.10 7.37 4.27
C GLY A 63 -7.48 8.14 5.43
N ARG A 64 -6.15 8.28 5.49
CA ARG A 64 -5.49 9.03 6.58
C ARG A 64 -5.81 10.53 6.57
N ASP A 65 -6.28 11.05 5.45
CA ASP A 65 -6.83 12.41 5.29
C ASP A 65 -8.27 12.57 5.85
N GLY A 66 -8.86 11.52 6.39
CA GLY A 66 -10.23 11.52 6.93
C GLY A 66 -11.33 11.48 5.86
N GLN A 67 -10.98 11.40 4.58
CA GLN A 67 -11.95 11.27 3.49
C GLN A 67 -12.35 9.81 3.27
N PRO A 68 -13.55 9.56 2.70
CA PRO A 68 -13.99 8.20 2.38
C PRO A 68 -12.93 7.40 1.62
N SER A 69 -12.75 6.15 2.02
CA SER A 69 -11.82 5.21 1.40
C SER A 69 -12.35 3.78 1.56
N LEU A 70 -11.84 2.84 0.75
CA LEU A 70 -12.21 1.43 0.83
C LEU A 70 -11.00 0.56 1.11
N SER A 71 -11.19 -0.42 1.98
CA SER A 71 -10.34 -1.60 2.08
C SER A 71 -11.13 -2.81 1.62
N ILE A 72 -10.65 -3.49 0.58
CA ILE A 72 -11.34 -4.62 -0.06
C ILE A 72 -10.43 -5.84 0.02
N MET A 73 -10.99 -6.99 0.34
CA MET A 73 -10.30 -8.28 0.31
C MET A 73 -10.98 -9.19 -0.71
N TYR A 74 -10.19 -9.71 -1.65
CA TYR A 74 -10.56 -10.80 -2.54
C TYR A 74 -10.05 -12.11 -1.94
N ALA A 75 -10.81 -13.18 -2.16
CA ALA A 75 -10.53 -14.54 -1.67
C ALA A 75 -10.44 -15.50 -2.85
#